data_AF-A0A806UBA7-F1
#
_entry.id   AF-A0A806UBA7-F1
#
_cell.length_a   1.000
_cell.length_b   1.000
_cell.length_c   1.000
_cell.angle_alpha   90.00
_cell.angle_beta   90.00
_cell.angle_gamma   90.00
#
_symmetry.space_group_name_H-M   'P 1'
#
loop_
_entity.id
_entity.type
_entity.pdbx_description
1 polymer ?
#
loop_
_entity_poly.entity_id
_entity_poly.type
_entity_poly.pdbx_seq_one_letter_code
_entity_poly.pdbx_strand_id
1 'polypeptide(L)' 'MKTEQLIHFFKEEAIKANEQTFPIYVQSFTHLWTYKWGTLENIPEEIDDLITTRALELGLIHLKKAD' A
#
# COMPACT_ATOMS: atom_id res chain seq x y z
N MET A 1 -13.71 -2.14 -12.38
CA MET A 1 -13.46 -1.48 -11.08
C MET A 1 -13.03 -0.04 -11.31
N LYS A 2 -13.69 0.93 -10.69
CA LYS A 2 -13.27 2.35 -10.75
C LYS A 2 -12.01 2.56 -9.90
N THR A 3 -11.20 3.56 -10.25
CA THR A 3 -9.96 3.90 -9.53
C THR A 3 -10.22 4.18 -8.06
N GLU A 4 -11.21 5.02 -7.80
CA GLU A 4 -11.65 5.41 -6.45
C GLU A 4 -12.07 4.20 -5.61
N GLN A 5 -12.74 3.22 -6.23
CA GLN A 5 -13.14 2.00 -5.54
C GLN A 5 -11.92 1.15 -5.15
N LEU A 6 -10.96 0.96 -6.06
CA LEU A 6 -9.72 0.23 -5.76
C LEU A 6 -8.97 0.88 -4.59
N ILE A 7 -8.81 2.19 -4.66
CA ILE A 7 -8.15 2.98 -3.61
C ILE A 7 -8.90 2.84 -2.29
N HIS A 8 -10.22 3.04 -2.30
CA HIS A 8 -11.05 2.95 -1.11
C HIS A 8 -10.95 1.56 -0.45
N PHE A 9 -11.10 0.48 -1.21
CA PHE A 9 -10.95 -0.87 -0.69
C PHE A 9 -9.56 -1.14 -0.13
N PHE A 10 -8.51 -0.70 -0.82
CA PHE A 10 -7.15 -0.85 -0.31
C PHE A 10 -6.96 -0.15 1.03
N LYS A 11 -7.42 1.11 1.16
CA LYS A 11 -7.32 1.86 2.42
C LYS A 11 -8.03 1.13 3.58
N GLU A 12 -9.25 0.63 3.35
CA GLU A 12 -10.00 -0.07 4.39
C GLU A 12 -9.33 -1.37 4.86
N GLU A 13 -8.75 -2.14 3.95
CA GLU A 13 -8.03 -3.37 4.28
C GLU A 13 -6.68 -3.07 4.95
N ALA A 14 -5.91 -2.12 4.42
CA ALA A 14 -4.60 -1.74 4.93
C ALA A 14 -4.62 -1.25 6.39
N ILE A 15 -5.67 -0.52 6.79
CA ILE A 15 -5.85 -0.03 8.17
C ILE A 15 -6.12 -1.18 9.14
N LYS A 16 -6.85 -2.23 8.71
CA LYS A 16 -7.23 -3.38 9.55
C LYS A 16 -6.19 -4.49 9.54
N ALA A 17 -5.26 -4.45 8.60
CA ALA A 17 -4.26 -5.48 8.40
C ALA A 17 -3.26 -5.56 9.55
N ASN A 18 -2.77 -6.78 9.80
CA ASN A 18 -1.65 -7.06 10.68
C ASN A 18 -0.38 -7.29 9.87
N GLU A 19 0.73 -7.58 10.54
CA GLU A 19 2.05 -7.78 9.92
C GLU A 19 2.07 -8.91 8.87
N GLN A 20 1.19 -9.91 8.99
CA GLN A 20 1.11 -11.04 8.06
C GLN A 20 0.24 -10.72 6.84
N THR A 21 -0.90 -10.04 7.05
CA THR A 21 -1.87 -9.77 5.97
C THR A 21 -1.56 -8.50 5.19
N PHE A 22 -0.90 -7.53 5.81
CA PHE A 22 -0.60 -6.25 5.18
C PHE A 22 0.23 -6.37 3.89
N PRO A 23 1.34 -7.16 3.85
CA PRO A 23 2.09 -7.35 2.61
C PRO A 23 1.25 -7.95 1.46
N ILE A 24 0.29 -8.82 1.78
CA ILE A 24 -0.60 -9.47 0.81
C ILE A 24 -1.54 -8.44 0.18
N TYR A 25 -2.08 -7.52 0.98
CA TYR A 25 -2.94 -6.44 0.49
C TYR A 25 -2.16 -5.45 -0.38
N VAL A 26 -0.94 -5.08 0.01
CA VAL A 26 -0.05 -4.22 -0.80
C VAL A 26 0.28 -4.88 -2.14
N GLN A 27 0.63 -6.18 -2.13
CA GLN A 27 0.90 -6.92 -3.35
C GLN A 27 -0.33 -7.00 -4.26
N SER A 28 -1.50 -7.28 -3.70
CA SER A 28 -2.75 -7.36 -4.46
C SER A 28 -3.12 -6.01 -5.08
N PHE A 29 -2.97 -4.92 -4.32
CA PHE A 29 -3.19 -3.56 -4.80
C PHE A 29 -2.24 -3.19 -5.94
N THR A 30 -0.93 -3.38 -5.75
CA THR A 30 0.09 -3.05 -6.76
C THR A 30 -0.07 -3.87 -8.03
N HIS A 31 -0.49 -5.14 -7.93
CA HIS A 31 -0.81 -5.98 -9.08
C HIS A 31 -2.03 -5.44 -9.86
N LEU A 32 -3.14 -5.16 -9.17
CA LEU A 32 -4.35 -4.60 -9.80
C LEU A 32 -4.10 -3.21 -10.38
N TRP A 33 -3.25 -2.42 -9.73
CA TRP A 33 -2.84 -1.11 -10.21
C TRP A 33 -2.02 -1.25 -11.49
N THR A 34 -0.93 -2.00 -11.46
CA THR A 34 -0.08 -2.21 -12.64
C THR A 34 -0.86 -2.81 -13.80
N TYR A 35 -1.80 -3.73 -13.55
CA TYR A 35 -2.67 -4.27 -14.59
C TYR A 35 -3.48 -3.19 -15.32
N LYS A 36 -3.96 -2.17 -14.58
CA LYS A 36 -4.82 -1.13 -15.14
C LYS A 36 -4.05 0.05 -15.74
N TRP A 37 -2.92 0.44 -15.15
CA TRP A 37 -2.16 1.63 -15.57
C TRP A 37 -0.81 1.33 -16.21
N GLY A 38 -0.31 0.10 -16.12
CA GLY A 38 0.99 -0.32 -16.67
C GLY A 38 2.21 0.19 -15.89
N THR A 39 2.01 0.93 -14.79
CA THR A 39 3.08 1.52 -13.98
C THR A 39 2.64 1.72 -12.52
N LEU A 40 3.61 1.82 -11.61
CA LEU A 40 3.42 2.21 -10.21
C LEU A 40 3.75 3.70 -9.95
N GLU A 41 4.37 4.39 -10.92
CA GLU A 41 4.83 5.78 -10.76
C GLU A 41 3.70 6.80 -10.56
N ASN A 42 2.47 6.42 -10.92
CA ASN A 42 1.30 7.27 -10.82
C ASN A 42 0.36 6.89 -9.65
N ILE A 43 0.84 6.08 -8.70
CA ILE A 43 0.12 5.84 -7.46
C ILE A 43 -0.05 7.17 -6.72
N PRO A 44 -1.25 7.49 -6.20
CA PRO A 44 -1.44 8.70 -5.40
C PRO A 44 -0.53 8.70 -4.18
N GLU A 45 0.10 9.84 -3.90
CA GLU A 45 1.02 10.04 -2.77
C GLU A 45 0.43 9.57 -1.43
N GLU A 46 -0.86 9.85 -1.20
CA GLU A 46 -1.57 9.39 0.00
C GLU A 46 -1.59 7.86 0.21
N ILE A 47 -1.45 7.08 -0.87
CA ILE A 47 -1.38 5.62 -0.81
C ILE A 47 0.03 5.17 -0.47
N ASP A 48 1.04 5.82 -1.04
CA ASP A 48 2.44 5.54 -0.74
C ASP A 48 2.77 5.88 0.74
N ASP A 49 2.27 7.02 1.22
CA ASP A 49 2.35 7.44 2.62
C ASP A 49 1.66 6.43 3.55
N LEU A 50 0.47 5.97 3.18
CA LEU A 50 -0.26 4.96 3.95
C LEU A 50 0.54 3.65 4.01
N ILE A 51 1.09 3.20 2.88
CA ILE A 51 1.87 1.96 2.80
C ILE A 51 3.10 2.07 3.71
N THR A 52 3.85 3.15 3.58
CA THR A 52 5.08 3.40 4.36
C THR A 52 4.78 3.49 5.85
N THR A 53 3.75 4.26 6.23
CA THR A 53 3.36 4.45 7.64
C THR A 53 2.94 3.12 8.27
N ARG A 54 2.06 2.36 7.62
CA ARG A 54 1.60 1.06 8.15
C ARG A 54 2.72 0.04 8.19
N ALA A 55 3.61 0.02 7.20
CA ALA A 55 4.77 -0.87 7.21
C ALA A 55 5.72 -0.57 8.39
N LEU A 56 5.90 0.69 8.77
CA LEU A 56 6.64 1.09 9.96
C LEU A 56 5.93 0.68 11.25
N GLU A 57 4.63 0.96 11.38
CA GLU A 57 3.82 0.62 12.56
C GLU A 57 3.75 -0.89 12.83
N LEU A 58 3.72 -1.69 11.75
CA LEU A 58 3.72 -3.15 11.82
C LEU A 58 5.13 -3.74 11.95
N GLY A 59 6.18 -2.92 11.98
CA GLY A 59 7.57 -3.37 12.10
C GLY A 59 8.10 -4.14 10.89
N LEU A 60 7.48 -3.97 9.72
CA LEU A 60 7.86 -4.63 8.46
C LEU A 60 9.06 -3.95 7.79
N ILE A 61 9.22 -2.65 8.02
CA ILE A 61 10.39 -1.88 7.61
C ILE A 61 10.86 -1.02 8.79
N HIS A 62 12.10 -0.55 8.70
CA HIS A 62 12.68 0.37 9.68
C HIS A 62 13.23 1.59 8.97
N LEU A 63 13.01 2.78 9.54
CA LEU A 63 13.71 3.98 9.10
C LEU A 63 15.19 3.79 9.40
N LYS A 64 16.02 3.67 8.35
CA LYS A 64 17.47 3.78 8.50
C LYS A 64 17.76 5.20 8.98
N LYS A 65 18.33 5.33 10.18
CA LYS A 65 19.02 6.57 10.55
C LYS A 65 20.23 6.71 9.62
N ALA A 66 20.36 7.85 8.98
CA ALA A 66 21.62 8.21 8.35
C ALA A 66 22.62 8.49 9.48
N ASP A 67 23.69 7.69 9.55
CA ASP A 67 24.87 7.96 10.36
C ASP A 67 25.70 9.10 9.75
#